data_AF-A0A838IGV4-F1
#
_entry.id   AF-A0A838IGV4-F1
#
_cell.length_a   1.000
_cell.length_b   1.000
_cell.length_c   1.000
_cell.angle_alpha   90.00
_cell.angle_beta   90.00
_cell.angle_gamma   90.00
#
_symmetry.space_group_name_H-M   'P 1'
#
loop_
_entity.id
_entity.type
_entity.pdbx_description
1 polymer ?
#
loop_
_entity_poly.entity_id
_entity_poly.type
_entity_poly.pdbx_seq_one_letter_code
_entity_poly.pdbx_strand_id
1 'polypeptide(L)'
;MKIKYLLASLLATSLTFAWGCQPRDPEAPGEEPAAVDDRPTATIQGRLEAELGPVANATMVVQRVEANGALQNITIGDFRSDAQGNYEVTIDVTGGPLWDLIVEARGPQTAPPTAEQPEGVEDVAAMRLGRVILVRQINEGDSVTVAPMDLETTLESDIYIQARSAGEWDDRCDTAVLRAVISPQLAAAVRMGEQYEQDVEALARATTGSMKAYVSTLMRDPGFEGQPQDQPALEGEPFNTFSENDMQNARNELRNAIQDLDQRLHDTTEIEERMEAQRDFHTTLVEAYSNNNITIHQQARATHASVEAAVVFMPVLASAAQASAMATAEYHRAFVVTRVIESNVDTLGVSGENLGSVEQAGLSLKNTLLSYGGGQGDISDQVNTAWANYRLAVETQLQVTLDETQRAAYAEMHDVVVQPRTQMFNVVEGLSPETSSTAAANASSEAVPSYYNNVVSQQNISSLEQADISQDNARAILDTLFNFSVVTVEQ
;
A
#
# COMPACT_ATOMS: atom_id res chain seq x y z
N MET A 1 -9.63 17.87 27.22
CA MET A 1 -11.02 17.41 27.03
C MET A 1 -10.93 15.90 26.81
N LYS A 2 -11.33 15.10 27.81
CA LYS A 2 -11.17 13.63 27.83
C LYS A 2 -12.50 13.00 27.45
N ILE A 3 -12.59 12.37 26.29
CA ILE A 3 -13.77 11.59 25.91
C ILE A 3 -13.49 10.12 26.25
N LYS A 4 -14.13 9.69 27.34
CA LYS A 4 -14.41 8.30 27.68
C LYS A 4 -15.70 7.89 26.95
N TYR A 5 -15.68 6.80 26.22
CA TYR A 5 -16.85 5.95 25.91
C TYR A 5 -16.34 4.52 25.69
N LEU A 6 -17.02 3.43 26.01
CA LEU A 6 -17.95 3.08 27.09
C LEU A 6 -18.11 1.56 26.98
N LEU A 7 -17.71 0.83 28.02
CA LEU A 7 -17.92 -0.61 28.20
C LEU A 7 -19.03 -0.77 29.25
N ALA A 8 -20.18 -1.36 28.88
CA ALA A 8 -21.19 -2.05 29.73
C ALA A 8 -22.51 -2.17 28.93
N SER A 9 -22.96 -3.36 28.52
CA SER A 9 -23.65 -4.42 29.28
C SER A 9 -25.18 -4.36 29.12
N LEU A 10 -25.78 -5.43 28.55
CA LEU A 10 -27.07 -5.93 29.02
C LEU A 10 -27.32 -7.39 28.59
N LEU A 11 -27.27 -8.27 29.59
CA LEU A 11 -27.84 -9.63 29.60
C LEU A 11 -29.36 -9.54 29.76
N ALA A 12 -30.11 -10.36 29.02
CA ALA A 12 -31.43 -10.82 29.43
C ALA A 12 -31.66 -12.27 28.95
N THR A 13 -31.69 -13.17 29.92
CA THR A 13 -32.00 -14.60 29.81
C THR A 13 -33.50 -14.82 29.60
N SER A 14 -33.89 -15.81 28.78
CA SER A 14 -35.13 -16.57 29.01
C SER A 14 -34.98 -17.99 28.47
N LEU A 15 -34.86 -18.95 29.39
CA LEU A 15 -35.12 -20.36 29.14
C LEU A 15 -36.63 -20.57 29.01
N THR A 16 -37.05 -21.25 27.94
CA THR A 16 -38.35 -21.94 27.91
C THR A 16 -38.13 -23.37 27.46
N PHE A 17 -38.26 -24.31 28.40
CA PHE A 17 -38.37 -25.74 28.13
C PHE A 17 -39.78 -26.02 27.61
N ALA A 18 -39.91 -26.51 26.37
CA ALA A 18 -41.14 -27.09 25.85
C ALA A 18 -40.89 -28.56 25.50
N TRP A 19 -41.47 -29.46 26.29
CA TRP A 19 -41.64 -30.87 25.93
C TRP A 19 -42.78 -30.96 24.92
N GLY A 20 -42.46 -31.27 23.67
CA GLY A 20 -43.42 -31.55 22.61
C GLY A 20 -43.20 -32.95 22.04
N CYS A 21 -44.22 -33.81 22.13
CA CYS A 21 -44.25 -35.10 21.44
C CYS A 21 -44.29 -34.88 19.92
N GLN A 22 -43.28 -35.33 19.18
CA GLN A 22 -43.33 -35.42 17.72
C GLN A 22 -44.02 -36.72 17.29
N PRO A 23 -45.06 -36.66 16.44
CA PRO A 23 -45.55 -37.84 15.73
C PRO A 23 -44.49 -38.34 14.75
N ARG A 24 -44.48 -39.66 14.55
CA ARG A 24 -43.56 -40.38 13.67
C ARG A 24 -44.00 -40.15 12.21
N ASP A 25 -43.26 -39.34 11.46
CA ASP A 25 -43.51 -39.14 10.04
C ASP A 25 -43.23 -40.44 9.24
N PRO A 26 -44.02 -40.71 8.19
CA PRO A 26 -43.83 -41.85 7.31
C PRO A 26 -42.50 -41.74 6.56
N GLU A 27 -41.84 -42.89 6.37
CA GLU A 27 -40.57 -43.02 5.64
C GLU A 27 -40.60 -42.24 4.32
N ALA A 28 -39.74 -41.22 4.23
CA ALA A 28 -39.53 -40.47 3.01
C ALA A 28 -38.98 -41.41 1.91
N PRO A 29 -39.40 -41.23 0.65
CA PRO A 29 -38.84 -41.97 -0.49
C PRO A 29 -37.33 -41.76 -0.52
N GLY A 30 -36.58 -42.87 -0.65
CA GLY A 30 -35.13 -42.87 -0.61
C GLY A 30 -34.54 -41.81 -1.54
N GLU A 31 -33.77 -40.89 -0.98
CA GLU A 31 -33.01 -39.89 -1.71
C GLU A 31 -32.12 -40.61 -2.72
N GLU A 32 -32.45 -40.44 -3.99
CA GLU A 32 -31.59 -40.82 -5.10
C GLU A 32 -30.26 -40.09 -4.88
N PRO A 33 -29.11 -40.80 -4.83
CA PRO A 33 -27.82 -40.17 -4.51
C PRO A 33 -27.59 -39.04 -5.51
N ALA A 34 -27.46 -37.81 -5.00
CA ALA A 34 -27.18 -36.64 -5.82
C ALA A 34 -26.01 -36.96 -6.73
N ALA A 35 -26.18 -36.70 -8.04
CA ALA A 35 -25.13 -36.90 -9.01
C ALA A 35 -23.86 -36.19 -8.51
N VAL A 36 -22.77 -36.94 -8.40
CA VAL A 36 -21.47 -36.39 -7.99
C VAL A 36 -21.10 -35.35 -9.03
N ASP A 37 -20.97 -34.10 -8.58
CA ASP A 37 -20.56 -32.98 -9.43
C ASP A 37 -19.06 -33.10 -9.69
N ASP A 38 -18.68 -33.82 -10.75
CA ASP A 38 -17.28 -34.07 -11.16
C ASP A 38 -16.58 -32.82 -11.74
N ARG A 39 -17.06 -31.61 -11.44
CA ARG A 39 -16.40 -30.38 -11.86
C ARG A 39 -15.05 -30.21 -11.16
N PRO A 40 -14.00 -29.73 -11.86
CA PRO A 40 -12.75 -29.39 -11.22
C PRO A 40 -12.98 -28.22 -10.26
N THR A 41 -12.59 -28.40 -9.01
CA THR A 41 -12.84 -27.42 -7.93
C THR A 41 -11.57 -27.04 -7.19
N ALA A 42 -11.62 -25.89 -6.53
CA ALA A 42 -10.63 -25.46 -5.55
C ALA A 42 -11.35 -24.92 -4.31
N THR A 43 -10.65 -24.86 -3.18
CA THR A 43 -11.19 -24.43 -1.90
C THR A 43 -10.50 -23.17 -1.41
N ILE A 44 -11.27 -22.20 -0.94
CA ILE A 44 -10.78 -20.96 -0.34
C ILE A 44 -11.25 -20.91 1.11
N GLN A 45 -10.30 -20.73 2.03
CA GLN A 45 -10.53 -20.63 3.47
C GLN A 45 -10.18 -19.23 3.95
N GLY A 46 -10.97 -18.71 4.90
CA GLY A 46 -10.71 -17.39 5.46
C GLY A 46 -11.52 -17.12 6.71
N ARG A 47 -11.41 -15.88 7.21
CA ARG A 47 -12.11 -15.40 8.40
C ARG A 47 -12.74 -14.04 8.13
N LEU A 48 -13.93 -13.80 8.66
CA LEU A 48 -14.64 -12.53 8.58
C LEU A 48 -14.53 -11.77 9.91
N GLU A 49 -13.81 -10.65 9.90
CA GLU A 49 -13.59 -9.76 11.04
C GLU A 49 -14.20 -8.38 10.75
N ALA A 50 -15.53 -8.31 10.78
CA ALA A 50 -16.20 -7.01 10.66
C ALA A 50 -15.83 -6.09 11.84
N GLU A 51 -16.15 -4.80 11.73
CA GLU A 51 -15.83 -3.78 12.75
C GLU A 51 -16.20 -4.15 14.20
N LEU A 52 -17.23 -5.00 14.38
CA LEU A 52 -17.74 -5.42 15.69
C LEU A 52 -17.29 -6.84 16.09
N GLY A 53 -16.34 -7.43 15.36
CA GLY A 53 -15.82 -8.78 15.56
C GLY A 53 -16.38 -9.81 14.57
N PRO A 54 -16.25 -11.11 14.88
CA PRO A 54 -16.64 -12.18 13.96
C PRO A 54 -18.14 -12.17 13.67
N VAL A 55 -18.52 -12.41 12.42
CA VAL A 55 -19.92 -12.43 11.99
C VAL A 55 -20.31 -13.83 11.51
N ALA A 56 -21.32 -14.41 12.15
CA ALA A 56 -21.85 -15.72 11.81
C ALA A 56 -22.94 -15.67 10.75
N ASN A 57 -23.11 -16.78 10.02
CA ASN A 57 -24.14 -16.98 9.00
C ASN A 57 -24.10 -15.98 7.83
N ALA A 58 -22.99 -15.26 7.64
CA ALA A 58 -22.78 -14.42 6.47
C ALA A 58 -22.66 -15.31 5.23
N THR A 59 -23.34 -14.94 4.14
CA THR A 59 -23.24 -15.69 2.88
C THR A 59 -21.93 -15.33 2.19
N MET A 60 -21.17 -16.34 1.78
CA MET A 60 -19.89 -16.15 1.11
C MET A 60 -20.04 -16.34 -0.40
N VAL A 61 -19.50 -15.38 -1.16
CA VAL A 61 -19.49 -15.41 -2.63
C VAL A 61 -18.07 -15.16 -3.11
N VAL A 62 -17.57 -16.01 -4.00
CA VAL A 62 -16.33 -15.77 -4.73
C VAL A 62 -16.64 -15.30 -6.14
N GLN A 63 -16.00 -14.21 -6.53
CA GLN A 63 -16.16 -13.59 -7.84
C GLN A 63 -14.79 -13.45 -8.51
N ARG A 64 -14.73 -13.74 -9.80
CA ARG A 64 -13.61 -13.37 -10.65
C ARG A 64 -13.73 -11.92 -11.06
N VAL A 65 -12.63 -11.17 -10.98
CA VAL A 65 -12.52 -9.80 -11.48
C VAL A 65 -12.03 -9.84 -12.93
N GLU A 66 -12.87 -9.37 -13.85
CA GLU A 66 -12.53 -9.25 -15.25
C GLU A 66 -11.61 -8.03 -15.51
N ALA A 67 -10.99 -7.98 -16.69
CA ALA A 67 -10.05 -6.91 -17.04
C ALA A 67 -10.67 -5.49 -16.96
N ASN A 68 -11.98 -5.37 -17.13
CA ASN A 68 -12.76 -4.14 -17.01
C ASN A 68 -13.40 -3.93 -15.62
N GLY A 69 -12.95 -4.67 -14.61
CA GLY A 69 -13.48 -4.62 -13.24
C GLY A 69 -14.85 -5.27 -13.05
N ALA A 70 -15.47 -5.87 -14.08
CA ALA A 70 -16.72 -6.60 -13.91
C ALA A 70 -16.51 -7.85 -13.04
N LEU A 71 -17.50 -8.18 -12.20
CA LEU A 71 -17.44 -9.30 -11.27
C LEU A 71 -18.27 -10.48 -11.77
N GLN A 72 -17.64 -11.65 -11.98
CA GLN A 72 -18.31 -12.89 -12.38
C GLN A 72 -18.35 -13.86 -11.20
N ASN A 73 -19.55 -14.27 -10.74
CA ASN A 73 -19.68 -15.28 -9.67
C ASN A 73 -19.21 -16.66 -10.17
N ILE A 74 -18.35 -17.31 -9.38
CA ILE A 74 -17.79 -18.64 -9.64
C ILE A 74 -17.96 -19.61 -8.46
N THR A 75 -18.78 -19.23 -7.47
CA THR A 75 -19.06 -20.02 -6.27
C THR A 75 -19.88 -21.26 -6.61
N ILE A 76 -19.53 -22.43 -6.06
CA ILE A 76 -20.31 -23.67 -6.20
C ILE A 76 -21.01 -24.00 -4.88
N GLY A 77 -22.28 -23.61 -4.75
CA GLY A 77 -23.11 -23.92 -3.59
C GLY A 77 -23.33 -22.73 -2.67
N ASP A 78 -23.93 -23.01 -1.50
CA ASP A 78 -24.31 -22.01 -0.51
C ASP A 78 -23.39 -22.11 0.72
N PHE A 79 -22.39 -21.24 0.80
CA PHE A 79 -21.44 -21.21 1.91
C PHE A 79 -21.77 -20.12 2.90
N ARG A 80 -21.54 -20.42 4.19
CA ARG A 80 -21.76 -19.48 5.29
C ARG A 80 -20.60 -19.47 6.25
N SER A 81 -20.35 -18.32 6.86
CA SER A 81 -19.43 -18.21 7.99
C SER A 81 -19.98 -18.89 9.25
N ASP A 82 -19.10 -19.49 10.04
CA ASP A 82 -19.41 -20.11 11.33
C ASP A 82 -19.55 -19.08 12.46
N ALA A 83 -19.71 -19.54 13.70
CA ALA A 83 -19.85 -18.67 14.87
C ALA A 83 -18.59 -17.84 15.20
N GLN A 84 -17.43 -18.26 14.69
CA GLN A 84 -16.14 -17.59 14.82
C GLN A 84 -15.81 -16.75 13.58
N GLY A 85 -16.72 -16.67 12.61
CA GLY A 85 -16.52 -15.95 11.36
C GLY A 85 -15.65 -16.69 10.35
N ASN A 86 -15.24 -17.94 10.61
CA ASN A 86 -14.47 -18.72 9.65
C ASN A 86 -15.39 -19.22 8.54
N TYR A 87 -14.83 -19.35 7.34
CA TYR A 87 -15.55 -19.90 6.20
C TYR A 87 -14.63 -20.75 5.32
N GLU A 88 -15.25 -21.68 4.60
CA GLU A 88 -14.63 -22.47 3.55
C GLU A 88 -15.57 -22.44 2.34
N VAL A 89 -15.06 -22.03 1.18
CA VAL A 89 -15.85 -21.85 -0.05
C VAL A 89 -15.23 -22.66 -1.17
N THR A 90 -16.04 -23.46 -1.85
CA THR A 90 -15.65 -24.17 -3.06
C THR A 90 -15.97 -23.36 -4.30
N ILE A 91 -15.03 -23.29 -5.23
CA ILE A 91 -15.17 -22.54 -6.49
C ILE A 91 -15.00 -23.44 -7.71
N ASP A 92 -15.61 -23.01 -8.81
CA ASP A 92 -15.48 -23.63 -10.13
C ASP A 92 -14.18 -23.15 -10.79
N VAL A 93 -13.26 -24.07 -11.09
CA VAL A 93 -12.04 -23.78 -11.89
C VAL A 93 -12.12 -24.38 -13.29
N THR A 94 -13.33 -24.67 -13.78
CA THR A 94 -13.56 -25.14 -15.14
C THR A 94 -13.08 -24.08 -16.14
N GLY A 95 -12.15 -24.49 -17.02
CA GLY A 95 -11.53 -23.58 -18.00
C GLY A 95 -10.07 -23.26 -17.71
N GLY A 96 -9.53 -23.75 -16.59
CA GLY A 96 -8.11 -23.65 -16.25
C GLY A 96 -7.84 -22.77 -15.03
N PRO A 97 -6.57 -22.45 -14.77
CA PRO A 97 -6.20 -21.72 -13.58
C PRO A 97 -6.83 -20.33 -13.52
N LEU A 98 -7.35 -19.97 -12.36
CA LEU A 98 -7.97 -18.67 -12.13
C LEU A 98 -6.99 -17.68 -11.49
N TRP A 99 -7.22 -16.41 -11.77
CA TRP A 99 -6.51 -15.24 -11.23
C TRP A 99 -7.52 -14.17 -10.84
N ASP A 100 -7.07 -13.20 -10.04
CA ASP A 100 -7.82 -11.98 -9.70
C ASP A 100 -9.22 -12.29 -9.13
N LEU A 101 -9.26 -13.01 -7.99
CA LEU A 101 -10.51 -13.33 -7.32
C LEU A 101 -10.81 -12.36 -6.19
N ILE A 102 -12.08 -12.19 -5.88
CA ILE A 102 -12.56 -11.49 -4.69
C ILE A 102 -13.49 -12.44 -3.94
N VAL A 103 -13.22 -12.61 -2.66
CA VAL A 103 -14.18 -13.24 -1.75
C VAL A 103 -14.98 -12.12 -1.08
N GLU A 104 -16.30 -12.21 -1.14
CA GLU A 104 -17.24 -11.24 -0.57
C GLU A 104 -18.11 -11.92 0.48
N ALA A 105 -18.21 -11.28 1.66
CA ALA A 105 -19.19 -11.64 2.67
C ALA A 105 -20.41 -10.73 2.58
N ARG A 106 -21.59 -11.34 2.53
CA ARG A 106 -22.89 -10.66 2.54
C ARG A 106 -23.63 -10.95 3.83
N GLY A 107 -24.30 -9.94 4.34
CA GLY A 107 -25.14 -10.06 5.53
C GLY A 107 -26.16 -11.19 5.40
N PRO A 108 -26.59 -11.79 6.52
CA PRO A 108 -27.63 -12.80 6.48
C PRO A 108 -28.85 -12.18 5.79
N GLN A 109 -29.34 -12.81 4.72
CA GLN A 109 -30.56 -12.39 4.05
C GLN A 109 -31.69 -12.43 5.08
N THR A 110 -32.12 -11.26 5.57
CA THR A 110 -33.11 -11.16 6.64
C THR A 110 -34.48 -11.51 6.07
N ALA A 111 -34.80 -12.80 6.09
CA ALA A 111 -36.00 -13.44 5.55
C ALA A 111 -36.13 -13.39 4.01
N PRO A 112 -36.69 -14.45 3.39
CA PRO A 112 -37.15 -14.37 2.01
C PRO A 112 -38.15 -13.21 1.89
N PRO A 113 -38.18 -12.49 0.76
CA PRO A 113 -39.16 -11.45 0.55
C PRO A 113 -40.56 -12.02 0.79
N THR A 114 -41.30 -11.45 1.74
CA THR A 114 -42.68 -11.87 1.98
C THR A 114 -43.54 -11.37 0.83
N ALA A 115 -44.60 -12.09 0.47
CA ALA A 115 -45.50 -11.72 -0.63
C ALA A 115 -46.20 -10.35 -0.44
N GLU A 116 -46.01 -9.71 0.72
CA GLU A 116 -46.53 -8.38 1.07
C GLU A 116 -45.50 -7.25 0.91
N GLN A 117 -44.24 -7.54 0.53
CA GLN A 117 -43.28 -6.47 0.23
C GLN A 117 -43.67 -5.75 -1.07
N PRO A 118 -43.82 -4.42 -1.04
CA PRO A 118 -44.19 -3.67 -2.23
C PRO A 118 -43.15 -3.85 -3.33
N GLU A 119 -43.60 -4.25 -4.53
CA GLU A 119 -42.80 -4.23 -5.75
C GLU A 119 -42.13 -2.84 -5.89
N GLY A 120 -40.80 -2.81 -5.83
CA GLY A 120 -40.01 -1.57 -5.95
C GLY A 120 -39.30 -1.10 -4.68
N VAL A 121 -39.42 -1.80 -3.56
CA VAL A 121 -38.35 -1.75 -2.53
C VAL A 121 -37.22 -2.57 -3.10
N GLU A 122 -36.16 -1.93 -3.59
CA GLU A 122 -34.92 -2.63 -3.91
C GLU A 122 -34.60 -3.52 -2.73
N ASP A 123 -34.64 -4.84 -2.99
CA ASP A 123 -34.22 -5.90 -2.08
C ASP A 123 -32.97 -5.35 -1.38
N VAL A 124 -33.00 -5.20 -0.05
CA VAL A 124 -31.89 -4.59 0.69
C VAL A 124 -30.68 -5.46 0.36
N ALA A 125 -29.92 -5.03 -0.64
CA ALA A 125 -28.90 -5.83 -1.28
C ALA A 125 -28.03 -6.32 -0.14
N ALA A 126 -27.99 -7.63 0.05
CA ALA A 126 -27.50 -8.24 1.29
C ALA A 126 -26.27 -7.48 1.77
N MET A 127 -26.42 -6.78 2.89
CA MET A 127 -25.48 -5.73 3.32
C MET A 127 -24.06 -6.27 3.21
N ARG A 128 -23.23 -5.69 2.33
CA ARG A 128 -21.84 -6.13 2.17
C ARG A 128 -21.12 -5.95 3.49
N LEU A 129 -20.61 -7.05 4.04
CA LEU A 129 -19.92 -7.08 5.34
C LEU A 129 -18.41 -6.92 5.19
N GLY A 130 -17.86 -7.45 4.09
CA GLY A 130 -16.43 -7.34 3.81
C GLY A 130 -16.03 -7.96 2.47
N ARG A 131 -14.82 -7.65 2.02
CA ARG A 131 -14.19 -8.24 0.84
C ARG A 131 -12.71 -8.49 1.10
N VAL A 132 -12.13 -9.44 0.39
CA VAL A 132 -10.68 -9.65 0.30
C VAL A 132 -10.32 -10.07 -1.12
N ILE A 133 -9.23 -9.51 -1.64
CA ILE A 133 -8.69 -9.88 -2.96
C ILE A 133 -7.76 -11.07 -2.79
N LEU A 134 -7.81 -11.99 -3.74
CA LEU A 134 -6.88 -13.10 -3.88
C LEU A 134 -6.19 -13.01 -5.25
N VAL A 135 -4.92 -12.56 -5.23
CA VAL A 135 -4.10 -12.37 -6.44
C VAL A 135 -3.01 -13.43 -6.51
N ARG A 136 -3.45 -14.65 -6.78
CA ARG A 136 -2.58 -15.78 -7.10
C ARG A 136 -3.27 -16.69 -8.10
N GLN A 137 -2.47 -17.50 -8.77
CA GLN A 137 -2.98 -18.61 -9.55
C GLN A 137 -3.66 -19.63 -8.62
N ILE A 138 -4.88 -20.06 -8.98
CA ILE A 138 -5.58 -21.15 -8.31
C ILE A 138 -5.84 -22.27 -9.33
N ASN A 139 -5.36 -23.47 -9.00
CA ASN A 139 -5.50 -24.68 -9.80
C ASN A 139 -6.52 -25.63 -9.17
N GLU A 140 -6.90 -26.65 -9.94
CA GLU A 140 -7.74 -27.75 -9.44
C GLU A 140 -7.10 -28.44 -8.24
N GLY A 141 -7.90 -28.65 -7.19
CA GLY A 141 -7.48 -29.28 -5.95
C GLY A 141 -6.72 -28.37 -4.98
N ASP A 142 -6.46 -27.10 -5.36
CA ASP A 142 -5.81 -26.16 -4.45
C ASP A 142 -6.70 -25.86 -3.23
N SER A 143 -6.08 -25.72 -2.07
CA SER A 143 -6.67 -25.16 -0.86
C SER A 143 -5.90 -23.91 -0.49
N VAL A 144 -6.58 -22.77 -0.42
CA VAL A 144 -5.95 -21.45 -0.30
C VAL A 144 -6.50 -20.71 0.91
N THR A 145 -5.61 -20.23 1.78
CA THR A 145 -5.94 -19.31 2.87
C THR A 145 -5.87 -17.87 2.37
N VAL A 146 -6.83 -17.04 2.77
CA VAL A 146 -6.82 -15.59 2.51
C VAL A 146 -6.72 -14.81 3.82
N ALA A 147 -6.24 -13.57 3.75
CA ALA A 147 -6.27 -12.64 4.87
C ALA A 147 -7.70 -12.51 5.46
N PRO A 148 -7.83 -12.18 6.74
CA PRO A 148 -9.12 -11.84 7.34
C PRO A 148 -9.82 -10.73 6.55
N MET A 149 -11.13 -10.86 6.34
CA MET A 149 -11.94 -9.79 5.78
C MET A 149 -12.20 -8.74 6.86
N ASP A 150 -11.54 -7.59 6.74
CA ASP A 150 -11.72 -6.44 7.60
C ASP A 150 -11.88 -5.14 6.78
N LEU A 151 -11.77 -3.98 7.43
CA LEU A 151 -11.85 -2.70 6.73
C LEU A 151 -10.72 -2.50 5.71
N GLU A 152 -9.50 -2.95 6.03
CA GLU A 152 -8.32 -2.77 5.17
C GLU A 152 -8.49 -3.57 3.89
N THR A 153 -8.79 -4.86 4.00
CA THR A 153 -8.96 -5.73 2.82
C THR A 153 -10.20 -5.37 2.01
N THR A 154 -11.23 -4.82 2.67
CA THR A 154 -12.43 -4.35 1.98
C THR A 154 -12.14 -3.10 1.16
N LEU A 155 -11.45 -2.11 1.75
CA LEU A 155 -11.06 -0.90 1.03
C LEU A 155 -10.09 -1.25 -0.12
N GLU A 156 -9.14 -2.14 0.11
CA GLU A 156 -8.23 -2.64 -0.93
C GLU A 156 -8.99 -3.25 -2.10
N SER A 157 -9.95 -4.14 -1.82
CA SER A 157 -10.80 -4.77 -2.84
C SER A 157 -11.58 -3.74 -3.66
N ASP A 158 -12.14 -2.74 -2.99
CA ASP A 158 -12.91 -1.69 -3.64
C ASP A 158 -12.03 -0.79 -4.51
N ILE A 159 -10.84 -0.41 -4.03
CA ILE A 159 -9.85 0.33 -4.82
C ILE A 159 -9.42 -0.46 -6.05
N TYR A 160 -9.13 -1.76 -5.90
CA TYR A 160 -8.71 -2.62 -7.01
C TYR A 160 -9.79 -2.74 -8.09
N ILE A 161 -11.04 -3.02 -7.70
CA ILE A 161 -12.18 -3.07 -8.62
C ILE A 161 -12.35 -1.71 -9.33
N GLN A 162 -12.30 -0.61 -8.57
CA GLN A 162 -12.49 0.73 -9.12
C GLN A 162 -11.36 1.11 -10.10
N ALA A 163 -10.12 0.77 -9.79
CA ALA A 163 -8.98 1.00 -10.68
C ALA A 163 -9.11 0.18 -11.99
N ARG A 164 -9.54 -1.08 -11.90
CA ARG A 164 -9.79 -1.94 -13.07
C ARG A 164 -10.96 -1.41 -13.92
N SER A 165 -12.06 -1.02 -13.28
CA SER A 165 -13.25 -0.51 -13.98
C SER A 165 -12.99 0.81 -14.70
N ALA A 166 -12.15 1.67 -14.11
CA ALA A 166 -11.70 2.91 -14.74
C ALA A 166 -10.64 2.71 -15.83
N GLY A 167 -10.12 1.49 -16.02
CA GLY A 167 -9.00 1.21 -16.92
C GLY A 167 -7.67 1.81 -16.47
N GLU A 168 -7.55 2.13 -15.17
CA GLU A 168 -6.36 2.72 -14.57
C GLU A 168 -5.38 1.64 -14.08
N TRP A 169 -5.81 0.40 -13.91
CA TRP A 169 -4.94 -0.72 -13.52
C TRP A 169 -4.25 -1.35 -14.74
N ASP A 170 -2.92 -1.25 -14.82
CA ASP A 170 -2.10 -1.86 -15.88
C ASP A 170 -0.98 -2.76 -15.30
N ASP A 171 -0.06 -3.21 -16.14
CA ASP A 171 1.06 -4.08 -15.80
C ASP A 171 2.13 -3.43 -14.91
N ARG A 172 1.98 -2.15 -14.58
CA ARG A 172 2.82 -1.44 -13.61
C ARG A 172 2.20 -1.40 -12.22
N CYS A 173 0.95 -1.82 -12.07
CA CYS A 173 0.27 -1.93 -10.79
C CYS A 173 0.41 -3.34 -10.21
N ASP A 174 0.59 -3.45 -8.90
CA ASP A 174 0.70 -4.73 -8.19
C ASP A 174 -0.07 -4.68 -6.86
N THR A 175 -0.81 -5.73 -6.54
CA THR A 175 -1.63 -5.77 -5.32
C THR A 175 -0.79 -5.84 -4.05
N ALA A 176 0.45 -6.34 -4.10
CA ALA A 176 1.35 -6.25 -2.96
C ALA A 176 1.68 -4.80 -2.60
N VAL A 177 1.86 -3.95 -3.61
CA VAL A 177 2.09 -2.52 -3.40
C VAL A 177 0.79 -1.83 -2.94
N LEU A 178 -0.37 -2.20 -3.51
CA LEU A 178 -1.67 -1.70 -3.05
C LEU A 178 -1.91 -2.04 -1.56
N ARG A 179 -1.62 -3.27 -1.14
CA ARG A 179 -1.75 -3.71 0.26
C ARG A 179 -0.88 -2.89 1.20
N ALA A 180 0.32 -2.53 0.76
CA ALA A 180 1.25 -1.74 1.57
C ALA A 180 0.67 -0.35 1.90
N VAL A 181 0.02 0.30 0.92
CA VAL A 181 -0.44 1.69 1.04
C VAL A 181 -1.78 1.87 1.74
N ILE A 182 -2.45 0.78 2.13
CA ILE A 182 -3.73 0.83 2.84
C ILE A 182 -3.50 0.49 4.30
N SER A 183 -3.61 1.51 5.15
CA SER A 183 -3.50 1.36 6.60
C SER A 183 -4.88 1.19 7.26
N PRO A 184 -4.94 0.63 8.49
CA PRO A 184 -6.18 0.53 9.24
C PRO A 184 -6.87 1.89 9.43
N GLN A 185 -6.09 2.95 9.64
CA GLN A 185 -6.59 4.31 9.84
C GLN A 185 -7.18 4.88 8.55
N LEU A 186 -6.52 4.67 7.39
CA LEU A 186 -7.05 5.08 6.10
C LEU A 186 -8.37 4.37 5.78
N ALA A 187 -8.41 3.05 5.99
CA ALA A 187 -9.61 2.25 5.79
C ALA A 187 -10.79 2.73 6.65
N ALA A 188 -10.55 2.98 7.93
CA ALA A 188 -11.55 3.54 8.83
C ALA A 188 -11.99 4.95 8.42
N ALA A 189 -11.06 5.82 8.02
CA ALA A 189 -11.35 7.20 7.63
C ALA A 189 -12.24 7.28 6.39
N VAL A 190 -11.96 6.46 5.37
CA VAL A 190 -12.78 6.35 4.15
C VAL A 190 -14.14 5.75 4.48
N ARG A 191 -14.17 4.67 5.29
CA ARG A 191 -15.41 3.99 5.67
C ARG A 191 -16.40 4.89 6.40
N MET A 192 -15.89 5.76 7.27
CA MET A 192 -16.68 6.71 8.06
C MET A 192 -17.01 8.00 7.29
N GLY A 193 -16.41 8.22 6.12
CA GLY A 193 -16.67 9.37 5.27
C GLY A 193 -18.08 9.34 4.66
N GLU A 194 -18.69 10.52 4.49
CA GLU A 194 -19.99 10.65 3.81
C GLU A 194 -19.92 10.37 2.30
N GLN A 195 -18.70 10.37 1.74
CA GLN A 195 -18.42 10.29 0.31
C GLN A 195 -17.62 9.03 -0.05
N TYR A 196 -17.95 7.88 0.55
CA TYR A 196 -17.23 6.62 0.39
C TYR A 196 -16.85 6.29 -1.07
N GLU A 197 -17.80 6.35 -2.00
CA GLU A 197 -17.54 6.02 -3.42
C GLU A 197 -16.55 7.00 -4.08
N GLN A 198 -16.66 8.29 -3.77
CA GLN A 198 -15.76 9.32 -4.28
C GLN A 198 -14.35 9.17 -3.67
N ASP A 199 -14.27 8.85 -2.38
CA ASP A 199 -13.01 8.59 -1.70
C ASP A 199 -12.32 7.34 -2.28
N VAL A 200 -13.06 6.27 -2.55
CA VAL A 200 -12.56 5.06 -3.23
C VAL A 200 -12.07 5.39 -4.64
N GLU A 201 -12.80 6.19 -5.42
CA GLU A 201 -12.35 6.60 -6.76
C GLU A 201 -11.05 7.42 -6.70
N ALA A 202 -10.98 8.41 -5.81
CA ALA A 202 -9.79 9.24 -5.64
C ALA A 202 -8.59 8.41 -5.16
N LEU A 203 -8.78 7.49 -4.21
CA LEU A 203 -7.72 6.57 -3.77
C LEU A 203 -7.30 5.60 -4.88
N ALA A 204 -8.22 5.12 -5.71
CA ALA A 204 -7.86 4.28 -6.85
C ALA A 204 -6.96 5.02 -7.83
N ARG A 205 -7.24 6.29 -8.13
CA ARG A 205 -6.35 7.12 -8.96
C ARG A 205 -5.02 7.44 -8.28
N ALA A 206 -5.05 7.77 -6.99
CA ALA A 206 -3.85 8.08 -6.21
C ALA A 206 -2.88 6.89 -6.15
N THR A 207 -3.40 5.70 -5.80
CA THR A 207 -2.60 4.48 -5.65
C THR A 207 -2.09 3.96 -7.01
N THR A 208 -2.91 3.98 -8.06
CA THR A 208 -2.45 3.61 -9.41
C THR A 208 -1.43 4.59 -9.97
N GLY A 209 -1.64 5.90 -9.80
CA GLY A 209 -0.68 6.93 -10.20
C GLY A 209 0.65 6.76 -9.48
N SER A 210 0.58 6.49 -8.17
CA SER A 210 1.73 6.19 -7.33
C SER A 210 2.53 4.97 -7.81
N MET A 211 1.87 3.83 -8.03
CA MET A 211 2.52 2.60 -8.52
C MET A 211 3.14 2.79 -9.91
N LYS A 212 2.40 3.43 -10.83
CA LYS A 212 2.90 3.74 -12.18
C LYS A 212 4.10 4.66 -12.13
N ALA A 213 4.09 5.69 -11.28
CA ALA A 213 5.21 6.61 -11.12
C ALA A 213 6.44 5.90 -10.54
N TYR A 214 6.24 5.02 -9.57
CA TYR A 214 7.30 4.20 -8.98
C TYR A 214 8.00 3.36 -10.07
N VAL A 215 7.25 2.51 -10.76
CA VAL A 215 7.79 1.63 -11.81
C VAL A 215 8.39 2.42 -12.96
N SER A 216 7.71 3.47 -13.43
CA SER A 216 8.22 4.30 -14.53
C SER A 216 9.52 5.01 -14.16
N THR A 217 9.67 5.44 -12.91
CA THR A 217 10.91 6.04 -12.42
C THR A 217 12.04 5.04 -12.36
N LEU A 218 11.78 3.81 -11.86
CA LEU A 218 12.77 2.74 -11.88
C LEU A 218 13.24 2.49 -13.32
N MET A 219 12.34 2.28 -14.27
CA MET A 219 12.67 1.98 -15.67
C MET A 219 13.30 3.16 -16.43
N ARG A 220 13.16 4.40 -15.94
CA ARG A 220 13.79 5.60 -16.53
C ARG A 220 15.16 5.90 -15.96
N ASP A 221 15.52 5.32 -14.83
CA ASP A 221 16.81 5.57 -14.23
C ASP A 221 17.92 5.05 -15.17
N PRO A 222 19.05 5.76 -15.34
CA PRO A 222 20.12 5.41 -16.30
C PRO A 222 20.75 4.01 -16.11
N GLY A 223 20.39 3.28 -15.05
CA GLY A 223 20.67 1.87 -14.88
C GLY A 223 19.73 0.90 -15.62
N PHE A 224 18.72 1.34 -16.36
CA PHE A 224 17.86 0.41 -17.11
C PHE A 224 18.42 0.10 -18.51
N GLU A 225 18.45 -1.18 -18.89
CA GLU A 225 18.91 -1.62 -20.22
C GLU A 225 18.10 -0.94 -21.34
N GLY A 226 18.78 -0.17 -22.21
CA GLY A 226 18.18 0.39 -23.42
C GLY A 226 18.07 1.93 -23.49
N GLN A 227 18.57 2.67 -22.50
CA GLN A 227 18.75 4.11 -22.69
C GLN A 227 19.84 4.40 -23.75
N PRO A 228 19.67 5.42 -24.61
CA PRO A 228 20.68 5.80 -25.58
C PRO A 228 22.02 6.07 -24.88
N GLN A 229 23.08 5.37 -25.30
CA GLN A 229 24.47 5.53 -24.81
C GLN A 229 25.05 6.94 -25.01
N ASP A 230 24.28 7.88 -25.57
CA ASP A 230 24.71 9.24 -25.87
C ASP A 230 24.66 10.18 -24.64
N GLN A 231 24.11 9.74 -23.50
CA GLN A 231 24.36 10.43 -22.24
C GLN A 231 25.73 10.00 -21.70
N PRO A 232 26.67 10.94 -21.45
CA PRO A 232 27.94 10.60 -20.86
C PRO A 232 27.64 9.94 -19.51
N ALA A 233 27.94 8.65 -19.40
CA ALA A 233 27.95 7.97 -18.12
C ALA A 233 28.80 8.83 -17.17
N LEU A 234 28.25 9.19 -16.02
CA LEU A 234 29.03 9.84 -14.97
C LEU A 234 30.20 8.90 -14.65
N GLU A 235 31.40 9.23 -15.14
CA GLU A 235 32.59 8.40 -15.01
C GLU A 235 32.76 7.98 -13.54
N GLY A 236 32.83 6.66 -13.28
CA GLY A 236 33.27 6.13 -11.97
C GLY A 236 32.45 4.97 -11.40
N GLU A 237 31.15 4.88 -11.67
CA GLU A 237 30.30 3.81 -11.13
C GLU A 237 29.88 2.88 -12.29
N PRO A 238 30.08 1.55 -12.19
CA PRO A 238 29.31 0.65 -13.02
C PRO A 238 27.86 0.87 -12.61
N PHE A 239 27.08 1.59 -13.43
CA PHE A 239 25.63 1.59 -13.27
C PHE A 239 25.20 0.14 -13.14
N ASN A 240 24.70 -0.23 -11.97
CA ASN A 240 24.22 -1.57 -11.75
C ASN A 240 22.98 -1.69 -12.63
N THR A 241 23.18 -2.21 -13.83
CA THR A 241 22.11 -2.23 -14.81
C THR A 241 21.14 -3.31 -14.38
N PHE A 242 19.92 -2.95 -14.02
CA PHE A 242 18.88 -3.93 -13.78
C PHE A 242 18.01 -4.07 -15.04
N SER A 243 17.49 -5.27 -15.22
CA SER A 243 16.74 -5.69 -16.39
C SER A 243 15.24 -5.76 -16.09
N GLU A 244 14.42 -5.88 -17.14
CA GLU A 244 13.00 -6.22 -16.99
C GLU A 244 12.81 -7.55 -16.21
N ASN A 245 13.77 -8.47 -16.35
CA ASN A 245 13.74 -9.74 -15.64
C ASN A 245 13.97 -9.55 -14.12
N ASP A 246 14.84 -8.62 -13.73
CA ASP A 246 15.04 -8.26 -12.32
C ASP A 246 13.75 -7.67 -11.71
N MET A 247 13.07 -6.77 -12.44
CA MET A 247 11.77 -6.24 -12.03
C MET A 247 10.71 -7.34 -11.89
N GLN A 248 10.67 -8.28 -12.84
CA GLN A 248 9.74 -9.39 -12.78
C GLN A 248 10.04 -10.34 -11.61
N ASN A 249 11.31 -10.59 -11.31
CA ASN A 249 11.73 -11.40 -10.17
C ASN A 249 11.36 -10.72 -8.84
N ALA A 250 11.62 -9.42 -8.70
CA ALA A 250 11.21 -8.64 -7.52
C ALA A 250 9.69 -8.75 -7.32
N ARG A 251 8.88 -8.56 -8.37
CA ARG A 251 7.42 -8.73 -8.30
C ARG A 251 6.99 -10.15 -7.92
N ASN A 252 7.69 -11.18 -8.40
CA ASN A 252 7.42 -12.56 -8.01
C ASN A 252 7.72 -12.79 -6.51
N GLU A 253 8.81 -12.23 -5.98
CA GLU A 253 9.11 -12.24 -4.54
C GLU A 253 8.02 -11.54 -3.73
N LEU A 254 7.54 -10.38 -4.18
CA LEU A 254 6.44 -9.65 -3.53
C LEU A 254 5.13 -10.46 -3.50
N ARG A 255 4.81 -11.20 -4.58
CA ARG A 255 3.65 -12.10 -4.61
C ARG A 255 3.76 -13.26 -3.63
N ASN A 256 4.96 -13.71 -3.31
CA ASN A 256 5.17 -14.71 -2.26
C ASN A 256 5.06 -14.06 -0.88
N ALA A 257 5.61 -12.86 -0.70
CA ALA A 257 5.54 -12.12 0.55
C ALA A 257 4.11 -11.77 0.96
N ILE A 258 3.22 -11.42 0.02
CA ILE A 258 1.81 -11.19 0.35
C ILE A 258 1.09 -12.48 0.78
N GLN A 259 1.46 -13.64 0.22
CA GLN A 259 0.89 -14.92 0.66
C GLN A 259 1.33 -15.28 2.09
N ASP A 260 2.60 -15.02 2.43
CA ASP A 260 3.08 -15.18 3.80
C ASP A 260 2.37 -14.21 4.76
N LEU A 261 2.21 -12.94 4.37
CA LEU A 261 1.46 -11.96 5.14
C LEU A 261 0.01 -12.41 5.36
N ASP A 262 -0.70 -12.81 4.32
CA ASP A 262 -2.09 -13.25 4.39
C ASP A 262 -2.23 -14.45 5.33
N GLN A 263 -1.33 -15.42 5.27
CA GLN A 263 -1.31 -16.57 6.17
C GLN A 263 -1.04 -16.15 7.62
N ARG A 264 -0.06 -15.27 7.87
CA ARG A 264 0.23 -14.77 9.22
C ARG A 264 -0.95 -13.98 9.80
N LEU A 265 -1.57 -13.11 9.01
CA LEU A 265 -2.76 -12.36 9.42
C LEU A 265 -3.95 -13.30 9.68
N HIS A 266 -4.06 -14.39 8.92
CA HIS A 266 -5.08 -15.41 9.17
C HIS A 266 -4.80 -16.15 10.50
N ASP A 267 -3.56 -16.52 10.78
CA ASP A 267 -3.23 -17.32 11.95
C ASP A 267 -3.30 -16.56 13.28
N THR A 268 -3.24 -15.22 13.25
CA THR A 268 -3.31 -14.39 14.45
C THR A 268 -4.57 -13.52 14.51
N THR A 269 -5.04 -13.25 15.73
CA THR A 269 -6.01 -12.18 16.04
C THR A 269 -5.39 -11.09 16.92
N GLU A 270 -4.13 -11.27 17.32
CA GLU A 270 -3.44 -10.36 18.23
C GLU A 270 -2.88 -9.15 17.46
N ILE A 271 -3.21 -7.95 17.92
CA ILE A 271 -2.84 -6.70 17.24
C ILE A 271 -1.32 -6.56 17.11
N GLU A 272 -0.57 -6.96 18.15
CA GLU A 272 0.89 -6.86 18.15
C GLU A 272 1.53 -7.75 17.07
N GLU A 273 1.06 -8.98 16.92
CA GLU A 273 1.54 -9.92 15.89
C GLU A 273 1.13 -9.48 14.48
N ARG A 274 -0.06 -8.90 14.32
CA ARG A 274 -0.50 -8.29 13.04
C ARG A 274 0.41 -7.13 12.64
N MET A 275 0.72 -6.23 13.59
CA MET A 275 1.62 -5.09 13.35
C MET A 275 3.05 -5.55 13.02
N GLU A 276 3.53 -6.61 13.67
CA GLU A 276 4.82 -7.23 13.35
C GLU A 276 4.81 -7.83 11.93
N ALA A 277 3.79 -8.60 11.57
CA ALA A 277 3.65 -9.16 10.22
C ALA A 277 3.62 -8.07 9.13
N GLN A 278 2.88 -6.98 9.36
CA GLN A 278 2.87 -5.83 8.46
C GLN A 278 4.26 -5.18 8.37
N ARG A 279 4.99 -5.01 9.48
CA ARG A 279 6.35 -4.43 9.46
C ARG A 279 7.34 -5.31 8.69
N ASP A 280 7.27 -6.62 8.87
CA ASP A 280 8.11 -7.58 8.16
C ASP A 280 7.81 -7.56 6.66
N PHE A 281 6.53 -7.42 6.28
CA PHE A 281 6.13 -7.26 4.89
C PHE A 281 6.71 -5.98 4.27
N HIS A 282 6.69 -4.85 4.97
CA HIS A 282 7.34 -3.60 4.50
C HIS A 282 8.85 -3.75 4.32
N THR A 283 9.50 -4.50 5.20
CA THR A 283 10.92 -4.82 5.08
C THR A 283 11.18 -5.66 3.83
N THR A 284 10.37 -6.71 3.63
CA THR A 284 10.43 -7.59 2.47
C THR A 284 10.17 -6.84 1.16
N LEU A 285 9.29 -5.82 1.16
CA LEU A 285 9.04 -4.98 -0.01
C LEU A 285 10.31 -4.30 -0.53
N VAL A 286 11.10 -3.71 0.36
CA VAL A 286 12.36 -3.04 -0.01
C VAL A 286 13.44 -4.06 -0.38
N GLU A 287 13.51 -5.16 0.37
CA GLU A 287 14.51 -6.20 0.15
C GLU A 287 14.30 -6.96 -1.17
N ALA A 288 13.06 -7.20 -1.59
CA ALA A 288 12.78 -7.85 -2.86
C ALA A 288 13.36 -7.09 -4.06
N TYR A 289 13.31 -5.76 -4.05
CA TYR A 289 13.95 -4.94 -5.08
C TYR A 289 15.48 -4.97 -4.95
N SER A 290 16.02 -4.87 -3.73
CA SER A 290 17.48 -4.92 -3.50
C SER A 290 18.11 -6.27 -3.86
N ASN A 291 17.42 -7.38 -3.60
CA ASN A 291 17.83 -8.74 -3.99
C ASN A 291 17.87 -8.92 -5.51
N ASN A 292 17.16 -8.08 -6.25
CA ASN A 292 17.07 -8.08 -7.69
C ASN A 292 17.76 -6.83 -8.29
N ASN A 293 18.93 -6.48 -7.77
CA ASN A 293 19.84 -5.47 -8.33
C ASN A 293 19.30 -4.03 -8.39
N ILE A 294 18.14 -3.72 -7.81
CA ILE A 294 17.57 -2.38 -7.78
C ILE A 294 18.01 -1.69 -6.49
N THR A 295 18.90 -0.72 -6.64
CA THR A 295 19.59 -0.07 -5.51
C THR A 295 18.63 0.74 -4.64
N ILE A 296 18.96 0.92 -3.37
CA ILE A 296 18.13 1.70 -2.45
C ILE A 296 17.97 3.17 -2.90
N HIS A 297 18.97 3.74 -3.58
CA HIS A 297 18.89 5.09 -4.17
C HIS A 297 17.86 5.17 -5.30
N GLN A 298 17.81 4.15 -6.17
CA GLN A 298 16.78 4.03 -7.21
C GLN A 298 15.39 3.94 -6.61
N GLN A 299 15.25 3.10 -5.58
CA GLN A 299 13.99 2.96 -4.85
C GLN A 299 13.57 4.29 -4.23
N ALA A 300 14.47 5.06 -3.61
CA ALA A 300 14.12 6.36 -3.03
C ALA A 300 13.61 7.36 -4.06
N ARG A 301 14.28 7.47 -5.22
CA ARG A 301 13.78 8.32 -6.34
C ARG A 301 12.41 7.86 -6.81
N ALA A 302 12.20 6.56 -6.97
CA ALA A 302 10.91 6.01 -7.35
C ALA A 302 9.82 6.28 -6.30
N THR A 303 10.15 6.17 -5.01
CA THR A 303 9.23 6.48 -3.90
C THR A 303 8.90 7.97 -3.84
N HIS A 304 9.85 8.85 -4.11
CA HIS A 304 9.58 10.28 -4.27
C HIS A 304 8.54 10.52 -5.36
N ALA A 305 8.77 10.00 -6.57
CA ALA A 305 7.84 10.17 -7.70
C ALA A 305 6.45 9.56 -7.42
N SER A 306 6.42 8.43 -6.73
CA SER A 306 5.22 7.73 -6.26
C SER A 306 4.34 8.59 -5.36
N VAL A 307 4.93 9.23 -4.34
CA VAL A 307 4.17 10.11 -3.44
C VAL A 307 3.72 11.38 -4.18
N GLU A 308 4.57 11.98 -5.01
CA GLU A 308 4.22 13.19 -5.78
C GLU A 308 3.04 12.93 -6.74
N ALA A 309 3.00 11.75 -7.38
CA ALA A 309 1.86 11.36 -8.21
C ALA A 309 0.58 11.13 -7.38
N ALA A 310 0.69 10.62 -6.16
CA ALA A 310 -0.47 10.40 -5.27
C ALA A 310 -1.07 11.72 -4.77
N VAL A 311 -0.23 12.70 -4.42
CA VAL A 311 -0.64 13.99 -3.84
C VAL A 311 -1.58 14.77 -4.76
N VAL A 312 -1.47 14.61 -6.08
CA VAL A 312 -2.38 15.23 -7.08
C VAL A 312 -3.86 14.92 -6.79
N PHE A 313 -4.16 13.75 -6.23
CA PHE A 313 -5.53 13.27 -6.03
C PHE A 313 -6.03 13.44 -4.59
N MET A 314 -5.13 13.63 -3.62
CA MET A 314 -5.47 13.75 -2.20
C MET A 314 -6.46 14.88 -1.87
N PRO A 315 -6.47 16.05 -2.54
CA PRO A 315 -7.43 17.12 -2.27
C PRO A 315 -8.91 16.76 -2.53
N VAL A 316 -9.18 15.66 -3.24
CA VAL A 316 -10.55 15.18 -3.51
C VAL A 316 -11.10 14.36 -2.35
N LEU A 317 -10.22 13.83 -1.49
CA LEU A 317 -10.59 12.98 -0.37
C LEU A 317 -11.28 13.80 0.74
N ALA A 318 -12.19 13.15 1.46
CA ALA A 318 -12.67 13.66 2.72
C ALA A 318 -11.49 13.92 3.68
N SER A 319 -11.56 14.98 4.48
CA SER A 319 -10.41 15.49 5.25
C SER A 319 -9.69 14.44 6.13
N ALA A 320 -10.40 13.51 6.76
CA ALA A 320 -9.78 12.44 7.54
C ALA A 320 -9.08 11.40 6.64
N ALA A 321 -9.67 11.06 5.50
CA ALA A 321 -9.08 10.17 4.50
C ALA A 321 -7.86 10.83 3.84
N GLN A 322 -7.93 12.13 3.54
CA GLN A 322 -6.81 12.93 3.05
C GLN A 322 -5.62 12.89 4.03
N ALA A 323 -5.86 13.18 5.32
CA ALA A 323 -4.83 13.11 6.35
C ALA A 323 -4.20 11.71 6.44
N SER A 324 -5.04 10.68 6.45
CA SER A 324 -4.59 9.28 6.53
C SER A 324 -3.77 8.85 5.30
N ALA A 325 -4.21 9.23 4.10
CA ALA A 325 -3.55 8.91 2.85
C ALA A 325 -2.18 9.61 2.76
N MET A 326 -2.12 10.89 3.12
CA MET A 326 -0.86 11.65 3.18
C MET A 326 0.12 11.04 4.19
N ALA A 327 -0.35 10.76 5.42
CA ALA A 327 0.48 10.14 6.46
C ALA A 327 1.03 8.78 6.02
N THR A 328 0.21 7.96 5.36
CA THR A 328 0.61 6.63 4.87
C THR A 328 1.63 6.75 3.73
N ALA A 329 1.38 7.62 2.75
CA ALA A 329 2.32 7.88 1.65
C ALA A 329 3.69 8.35 2.15
N GLU A 330 3.70 9.28 3.10
CA GLU A 330 4.93 9.80 3.72
C GLU A 330 5.61 8.77 4.61
N TYR A 331 4.87 7.89 5.28
CA TYR A 331 5.44 6.77 6.02
C TYR A 331 6.25 5.84 5.10
N HIS A 332 5.71 5.49 3.92
CA HIS A 332 6.45 4.70 2.93
C HIS A 332 7.69 5.42 2.42
N ARG A 333 7.57 6.72 2.14
CA ARG A 333 8.71 7.57 1.75
C ARG A 333 9.80 7.56 2.82
N ALA A 334 9.42 7.78 4.09
CA ALA A 334 10.33 7.71 5.22
C ALA A 334 11.00 6.33 5.34
N PHE A 335 10.29 5.24 5.08
CA PHE A 335 10.86 3.89 5.14
C PHE A 335 12.03 3.69 4.18
N VAL A 336 11.91 4.15 2.93
CA VAL A 336 12.96 4.00 1.91
C VAL A 336 14.06 5.06 2.06
N VAL A 337 13.67 6.31 2.27
CA VAL A 337 14.61 7.45 2.37
C VAL A 337 15.52 7.33 3.60
N THR A 338 15.00 6.84 4.74
CA THR A 338 15.85 6.62 5.94
C THR A 338 16.98 5.63 5.66
N ARG A 339 16.71 4.54 4.93
CA ARG A 339 17.74 3.58 4.51
C ARG A 339 18.78 4.17 3.57
N VAL A 340 18.36 5.03 2.62
CA VAL A 340 19.31 5.76 1.74
C VAL A 340 20.21 6.68 2.56
N ILE A 341 19.62 7.44 3.48
CA ILE A 341 20.38 8.36 4.32
C ILE A 341 21.36 7.60 5.22
N GLU A 342 20.93 6.49 5.85
CA GLU A 342 21.80 5.60 6.62
C GLU A 342 23.01 5.11 5.79
N SER A 343 22.78 4.69 4.55
CA SER A 343 23.85 4.30 3.61
C SER A 343 24.79 5.46 3.27
N ASN A 344 24.24 6.66 3.03
CA ASN A 344 25.03 7.86 2.70
C ASN A 344 25.88 8.34 3.89
N VAL A 345 25.32 8.34 5.11
CA VAL A 345 26.08 8.77 6.28
C VAL A 345 27.18 7.77 6.64
N ASP A 346 26.96 6.46 6.46
CA ASP A 346 28.01 5.45 6.62
C ASP A 346 29.15 5.65 5.61
N THR A 347 28.81 5.94 4.35
CA THR A 347 29.79 6.32 3.31
C THR A 347 30.62 7.54 3.72
N LEU A 348 30.01 8.50 4.41
CA LEU A 348 30.68 9.69 4.96
C LEU A 348 31.51 9.41 6.22
N GLY A 349 31.62 8.15 6.64
CA GLY A 349 32.38 7.72 7.81
C GLY A 349 31.66 7.94 9.14
N VAL A 350 30.36 8.28 9.12
CA VAL A 350 29.55 8.34 10.34
C VAL A 350 29.32 6.91 10.83
N SER A 351 29.86 6.58 12.01
CA SER A 351 29.79 5.23 12.55
C SER A 351 29.47 5.22 14.05
N GLY A 352 29.19 4.03 14.58
CA GLY A 352 28.95 3.82 16.01
C GLY A 352 27.72 4.56 16.53
N GLU A 353 27.86 5.29 17.65
CA GLU A 353 26.75 5.98 18.32
C GLU A 353 26.08 7.05 17.42
N ASN A 354 26.83 7.67 16.51
CA ASN A 354 26.29 8.69 15.60
C ASN A 354 25.38 8.07 14.54
N LEU A 355 25.76 6.93 13.96
CA LEU A 355 24.91 6.19 13.03
C LEU A 355 23.64 5.69 13.73
N GLY A 356 23.77 5.11 14.93
CA GLY A 356 22.61 4.71 15.73
C GLY A 356 21.67 5.87 16.09
N SER A 357 22.19 7.10 16.19
CA SER A 357 21.34 8.30 16.36
C SER A 357 20.54 8.64 15.11
N VAL A 358 21.12 8.46 13.92
CA VAL A 358 20.42 8.62 12.63
C VAL A 358 19.30 7.59 12.49
N GLU A 359 19.60 6.33 12.75
CA GLU A 359 18.62 5.22 12.71
C GLU A 359 17.44 5.47 13.67
N GLN A 360 17.75 5.89 14.91
CA GLN A 360 16.72 6.20 15.91
C GLN A 360 15.86 7.41 15.50
N ALA A 361 16.45 8.41 14.85
CA ALA A 361 15.71 9.55 14.33
C ALA A 361 14.78 9.13 13.17
N GLY A 362 15.23 8.23 12.29
CA GLY A 362 14.42 7.65 11.23
C GLY A 362 13.26 6.83 11.76
N LEU A 363 13.47 6.03 12.83
CA LEU A 363 12.40 5.33 13.53
C LEU A 363 11.39 6.30 14.17
N SER A 364 11.87 7.39 14.76
CA SER A 364 11.01 8.43 15.34
C SER A 364 10.13 9.10 14.27
N LEU A 365 10.69 9.41 13.10
CA LEU A 365 9.94 9.94 11.95
C LEU A 365 8.80 8.99 11.55
N LYS A 366 9.12 7.72 11.31
CA LYS A 366 8.14 6.69 10.91
C LYS A 366 7.00 6.56 11.92
N ASN A 367 7.32 6.47 13.22
CA ASN A 367 6.31 6.38 14.28
C ASN A 367 5.44 7.64 14.36
N THR A 368 6.04 8.81 14.15
CA THR A 368 5.33 10.10 14.14
C THR A 368 4.33 10.15 12.99
N LEU A 369 4.74 9.78 11.77
CA LEU A 369 3.88 9.75 10.59
C LEU A 369 2.70 8.78 10.77
N LEU A 370 2.93 7.57 11.29
CA LEU A 370 1.86 6.62 11.61
C LEU A 370 0.83 7.20 12.59
N SER A 371 1.29 8.01 13.56
CA SER A 371 0.38 8.64 14.53
C SER A 371 -0.55 9.69 13.92
N TYR A 372 -0.20 10.27 12.76
CA TYR A 372 -1.01 11.27 12.07
C TYR A 372 -2.18 10.68 11.30
N GLY A 373 -2.18 9.36 11.03
CA GLY A 373 -3.28 8.70 10.35
C GLY A 373 -4.63 8.81 11.07
N GLY A 374 -4.66 9.07 12.38
CA GLY A 374 -5.91 9.31 13.12
C GLY A 374 -6.36 10.79 13.13
N GLY A 375 -5.65 11.68 12.46
CA GLY A 375 -5.90 13.12 12.47
C GLY A 375 -7.12 13.55 11.66
N GLN A 376 -7.59 14.77 11.93
CA GLN A 376 -8.55 15.48 11.07
C GLN A 376 -7.88 16.75 10.55
N GLY A 377 -8.17 17.15 9.31
CA GLY A 377 -7.65 18.36 8.69
C GLY A 377 -6.46 18.11 7.76
N ASP A 378 -5.93 19.21 7.24
CA ASP A 378 -4.66 19.22 6.53
C ASP A 378 -3.53 18.96 7.55
N ILE A 379 -2.73 17.91 7.30
CA ILE A 379 -1.60 17.52 8.15
C ILE A 379 -0.23 17.93 7.57
N SER A 380 -0.21 18.73 6.49
CA SER A 380 1.01 19.08 5.77
C SER A 380 2.06 19.73 6.68
N ASP A 381 1.65 20.62 7.59
CA ASP A 381 2.55 21.28 8.55
C ASP A 381 3.17 20.27 9.54
N GLN A 382 2.39 19.28 9.98
CA GLN A 382 2.84 18.24 10.91
C GLN A 382 3.82 17.30 10.23
N VAL A 383 3.52 16.89 8.99
CA VAL A 383 4.44 16.10 8.14
C VAL A 383 5.74 16.86 7.92
N ASN A 384 5.68 18.13 7.51
CA ASN A 384 6.83 19.00 7.32
C ASN A 384 7.67 19.14 8.61
N THR A 385 7.00 19.28 9.76
CA THR A 385 7.67 19.35 11.07
C THR A 385 8.39 18.05 11.40
N ALA A 386 7.78 16.89 11.14
CA ALA A 386 8.38 15.59 11.39
C ALA A 386 9.65 15.39 10.53
N TRP A 387 9.58 15.71 9.23
CA TRP A 387 10.73 15.68 8.32
C TRP A 387 11.82 16.68 8.72
N ALA A 388 11.46 17.90 9.10
CA ALA A 388 12.42 18.91 9.55
C ALA A 388 13.19 18.46 10.80
N ASN A 389 12.51 17.81 11.75
CA ASN A 389 13.15 17.23 12.93
C ASN A 389 14.12 16.10 12.56
N TYR A 390 13.74 15.24 11.61
CA TYR A 390 14.62 14.18 11.14
C TYR A 390 15.85 14.74 10.41
N ARG A 391 15.65 15.70 9.49
CA ARG A 391 16.73 16.42 8.80
C ARG A 391 17.71 17.01 9.81
N LEU A 392 17.23 17.76 10.79
CA LEU A 392 18.08 18.39 11.81
C LEU A 392 18.92 17.36 12.57
N ALA A 393 18.35 16.19 12.90
CA ALA A 393 19.08 15.12 13.57
C ALA A 393 20.21 14.57 12.69
N VAL A 394 19.95 14.33 11.40
CA VAL A 394 20.95 13.85 10.43
C VAL A 394 22.04 14.88 10.20
N GLU A 395 21.68 16.14 9.97
CA GLU A 395 22.62 17.24 9.77
C GLU A 395 23.54 17.43 10.97
N THR A 396 23.01 17.26 12.19
CA THR A 396 23.82 17.32 13.41
C THR A 396 24.91 16.24 13.40
N GLN A 397 24.59 15.01 12.98
CA GLN A 397 25.58 13.92 12.92
C GLN A 397 26.57 14.11 11.78
N LEU A 398 26.12 14.57 10.61
CA LEU A 398 26.98 14.90 9.48
C LEU A 398 27.98 16.01 9.82
N GLN A 399 27.55 17.07 10.49
CA GLN A 399 28.42 18.19 10.84
C GLN A 399 29.54 17.81 11.83
N VAL A 400 29.43 16.69 12.54
CA VAL A 400 30.50 16.19 13.41
C VAL A 400 31.66 15.61 12.61
N THR A 401 31.42 15.10 11.40
CA THR A 401 32.47 14.51 10.55
C THR A 401 33.13 15.52 9.61
N LEU A 402 32.50 16.67 9.40
CA LEU A 402 32.98 17.72 8.49
C LEU A 402 33.79 18.80 9.22
N ASP A 403 34.89 19.25 8.62
CA ASP A 403 35.64 20.40 9.11
C ASP A 403 34.95 21.76 8.83
N GLU A 404 35.58 22.88 9.18
CA GLU A 404 34.99 24.21 8.95
C GLU A 404 34.81 24.56 7.46
N THR A 405 35.76 24.19 6.61
CA THR A 405 35.69 24.44 5.16
C THR A 405 34.63 23.56 4.50
N GLN A 406 34.59 22.28 4.85
CA GLN A 406 33.59 21.33 4.37
C GLN A 406 32.17 21.69 4.81
N ARG A 407 31.99 22.17 6.05
CA ARG A 407 30.67 22.65 6.53
C ARG A 407 30.19 23.89 5.78
N ALA A 408 31.09 24.81 5.42
CA ALA A 408 30.72 25.97 4.59
C ALA A 408 30.27 25.53 3.19
N ALA A 409 30.97 24.59 2.57
CA ALA A 409 30.60 24.04 1.27
C ALA A 409 29.27 23.27 1.31
N TYR A 410 29.02 22.48 2.37
CA TYR A 410 27.74 21.82 2.61
C TYR A 410 26.58 22.82 2.66
N ALA A 411 26.74 23.91 3.42
CA ALA A 411 25.72 24.95 3.56
C ALA A 411 25.44 25.66 2.23
N GLU A 412 26.47 25.95 1.44
CA GLU A 412 26.30 26.52 0.10
C GLU A 412 25.54 25.57 -0.84
N MET A 413 25.87 24.27 -0.81
CA MET A 413 25.16 23.28 -1.64
C MET A 413 23.70 23.10 -1.23
N HIS A 414 23.36 23.23 0.06
CA HIS A 414 21.97 23.21 0.49
C HIS A 414 21.14 24.28 -0.23
N ASP A 415 21.63 25.52 -0.31
CA ASP A 415 20.93 26.61 -1.01
C ASP A 415 20.82 26.38 -2.53
N VAL A 416 21.86 25.79 -3.14
CA VAL A 416 21.88 25.44 -4.56
C VAL A 416 20.85 24.34 -4.88
N VAL A 417 20.65 23.38 -3.97
CA VAL A 417 19.73 22.25 -4.19
C VAL A 417 18.27 22.65 -4.04
N VAL A 418 17.93 23.61 -3.18
CA VAL A 418 16.53 24.02 -2.94
C VAL A 418 15.93 24.75 -4.16
N GLN A 419 16.66 25.63 -4.83
CA GLN A 419 16.09 26.46 -5.91
C GLN A 419 15.53 25.68 -7.12
N PRO A 420 16.22 24.65 -7.66
CA PRO A 420 15.72 23.87 -8.79
C PRO A 420 14.47 23.05 -8.46
N ARG A 421 14.26 22.67 -7.19
CA ARG A 421 13.07 21.92 -6.73
C ARG A 421 11.79 22.62 -7.19
N THR A 422 11.62 23.88 -6.82
CA THR A 422 10.39 24.65 -7.13
C THR A 422 10.10 24.64 -8.61
N GLN A 423 11.11 24.82 -9.47
CA GLN A 423 10.90 24.87 -10.92
C GLN A 423 10.45 23.51 -11.49
N MET A 424 10.96 22.42 -10.95
CA MET A 424 10.75 21.08 -11.50
C MET A 424 9.45 20.45 -11.00
N PHE A 425 9.03 20.75 -9.77
CA PHE A 425 7.76 20.26 -9.22
C PHE A 425 6.55 21.12 -9.58
N ASN A 426 6.72 22.35 -10.08
CA ASN A 426 5.62 23.17 -10.63
C ASN A 426 4.75 22.42 -11.67
N VAL A 427 5.33 21.49 -12.43
CA VAL A 427 4.58 20.68 -13.41
C VAL A 427 3.63 19.72 -12.71
N VAL A 428 4.05 19.09 -11.62
CA VAL A 428 3.24 18.15 -10.83
C VAL A 428 2.22 18.92 -9.98
N GLU A 429 2.67 19.98 -9.30
CA GLU A 429 1.84 20.86 -8.47
C GLU A 429 0.76 21.58 -9.30
N GLY A 430 1.01 21.81 -10.59
CA GLY A 430 0.05 22.39 -11.52
C GLY A 430 -1.02 21.41 -12.04
N LEU A 431 -0.94 20.13 -11.71
CA LEU A 431 -1.93 19.14 -12.15
C LEU A 431 -3.23 19.26 -11.35
N SER A 432 -4.35 19.19 -12.07
CA SER A 432 -5.68 19.08 -11.47
C SER A 432 -5.95 17.63 -11.04
N PRO A 433 -6.74 17.39 -9.97
CA PRO A 433 -7.22 16.04 -9.63
C PRO A 433 -8.04 15.35 -10.72
N GLU A 434 -8.53 16.09 -11.73
CA GLU A 434 -9.20 15.54 -12.91
C GLU A 434 -8.23 14.87 -13.90
N THR A 435 -6.92 15.09 -13.74
CA THR A 435 -5.86 14.47 -14.53
C THR A 435 -5.90 12.95 -14.39
N SER A 436 -5.56 12.19 -15.43
CA SER A 436 -5.50 10.73 -15.32
C SER A 436 -4.33 10.28 -14.44
N SER A 437 -4.44 9.10 -13.83
CA SER A 437 -3.36 8.54 -13.00
C SER A 437 -2.05 8.40 -13.78
N THR A 438 -2.15 8.05 -15.07
CA THR A 438 -1.01 7.93 -16.00
C THR A 438 -0.33 9.28 -16.27
N ALA A 439 -1.10 10.37 -16.40
CA ALA A 439 -0.51 11.69 -16.63
C ALA A 439 0.20 12.22 -15.38
N ALA A 440 -0.39 12.04 -14.18
CA ALA A 440 0.29 12.32 -12.91
C ALA A 440 1.59 11.49 -12.78
N ALA A 441 1.52 10.20 -13.07
CA ALA A 441 2.68 9.32 -13.02
C ALA A 441 3.81 9.73 -13.97
N ASN A 442 3.47 10.12 -15.22
CA ASN A 442 4.44 10.55 -16.21
C ASN A 442 5.14 11.86 -15.80
N ALA A 443 4.38 12.82 -15.26
CA ALA A 443 4.93 14.08 -14.77
C ALA A 443 5.89 13.85 -13.61
N SER A 444 5.49 13.08 -12.60
CA SER A 444 6.33 12.81 -11.43
C SER A 444 7.58 11.99 -11.77
N SER A 445 7.45 10.97 -12.63
CA SER A 445 8.59 10.16 -13.09
C SER A 445 9.53 10.89 -14.07
N GLU A 446 9.17 12.09 -14.52
CA GLU A 446 10.07 12.98 -15.29
C GLU A 446 10.72 13.99 -14.35
N ALA A 447 9.93 14.64 -13.51
CA ALA A 447 10.37 15.68 -12.60
C ALA A 447 11.44 15.19 -11.62
N VAL A 448 11.22 14.03 -10.98
CA VAL A 448 12.11 13.53 -9.93
C VAL A 448 13.50 13.14 -10.45
N PRO A 449 13.66 12.31 -11.50
CA PRO A 449 14.99 12.00 -12.04
C PRO A 449 15.69 13.22 -12.62
N SER A 450 14.94 14.11 -13.27
CA SER A 450 15.49 15.35 -13.80
C SER A 450 16.05 16.22 -12.67
N TYR A 451 15.32 16.36 -11.57
CA TYR A 451 15.77 17.09 -10.38
C TYR A 451 17.00 16.46 -9.75
N TYR A 452 16.99 15.14 -9.58
CA TYR A 452 18.15 14.41 -9.09
C TYR A 452 19.40 14.69 -9.94
N ASN A 453 19.30 14.54 -11.27
CA ASN A 453 20.43 14.77 -12.19
C ASN A 453 20.96 16.21 -12.14
N ASN A 454 20.09 17.19 -11.85
CA ASN A 454 20.52 18.56 -11.61
C ASN A 454 21.30 18.69 -10.30
N VAL A 455 20.81 18.09 -9.23
CA VAL A 455 21.45 18.10 -7.89
C VAL A 455 22.81 17.40 -7.92
N VAL A 456 22.89 16.19 -8.48
CA VAL A 456 24.14 15.40 -8.54
C VAL A 456 25.00 15.72 -9.78
N SER A 457 24.80 16.89 -10.38
CA SER A 457 25.57 17.30 -11.55
C SER A 457 27.08 17.40 -11.25
N GLN A 458 27.91 17.17 -12.27
CA GLN A 458 29.38 17.26 -12.13
C GLN A 458 29.85 18.62 -11.65
N GLN A 459 29.11 19.69 -11.95
CA GLN A 459 29.40 21.03 -11.44
C GLN A 459 29.28 21.07 -9.91
N ASN A 460 28.20 20.51 -9.34
CA ASN A 460 27.99 20.51 -7.88
C ASN A 460 28.99 19.59 -7.18
N ILE A 461 29.29 18.43 -7.77
CA ILE A 461 30.35 17.52 -7.26
C ILE A 461 31.70 18.26 -7.22
N SER A 462 32.09 18.91 -8.31
CA SER A 462 33.36 19.65 -8.41
C SER A 462 33.44 20.80 -7.39
N SER A 463 32.31 21.43 -7.04
CA SER A 463 32.26 22.46 -6.01
C SER A 463 32.55 21.90 -4.61
N LEU A 464 32.06 20.70 -4.29
CA LEU A 464 32.38 20.02 -3.03
C LEU A 464 33.82 19.50 -3.00
N GLU A 465 34.34 19.02 -4.12
CA GLU A 465 35.76 18.58 -4.22
C GLU A 465 36.75 19.74 -3.99
N GLN A 466 36.39 20.97 -4.35
CA GLN A 466 37.20 22.16 -4.03
C GLN A 466 37.33 22.41 -2.52
N ALA A 467 36.43 21.85 -1.72
CA ALA A 467 36.47 21.86 -0.26
C ALA A 467 37.11 20.60 0.34
N ASP A 468 37.90 19.84 -0.45
CA ASP A 468 38.58 18.62 -0.02
C ASP A 468 37.63 17.50 0.43
N ILE A 469 36.44 17.45 -0.18
CA ILE A 469 35.48 16.34 -0.03
C ILE A 469 35.71 15.38 -1.19
N SER A 470 36.04 14.12 -0.90
CA SER A 470 36.21 13.11 -1.96
C SER A 470 34.94 12.98 -2.82
N GLN A 471 35.09 12.61 -4.09
CA GLN A 471 33.96 12.43 -5.01
C GLN A 471 32.81 11.59 -4.44
N ASP A 472 33.10 10.46 -3.77
CA ASP A 472 32.08 9.58 -3.18
C ASP A 472 31.30 10.29 -2.06
N ASN A 473 32.03 10.92 -1.13
CA ASN A 473 31.44 11.75 -0.08
C ASN A 473 30.64 12.93 -0.65
N ALA A 474 31.10 13.57 -1.72
CA ALA A 474 30.38 14.64 -2.38
C ALA A 474 29.04 14.15 -2.94
N ARG A 475 29.02 12.96 -3.57
CA ARG A 475 27.79 12.32 -4.04
C ARG A 475 26.85 11.95 -2.89
N ALA A 476 27.37 11.36 -1.81
CA ALA A 476 26.57 11.01 -0.63
C ALA A 476 25.92 12.25 0.02
N ILE A 477 26.64 13.37 0.09
CA ILE A 477 26.10 14.66 0.56
C ILE A 477 24.99 15.15 -0.37
N LEU A 478 25.22 15.20 -1.68
CA LEU A 478 24.24 15.70 -2.64
C LEU A 478 22.99 14.81 -2.70
N ASP A 479 23.14 13.49 -2.61
CA ASP A 479 22.02 12.56 -2.55
C ASP A 479 21.22 12.71 -1.25
N THR A 480 21.89 12.94 -0.12
CA THR A 480 21.22 13.27 1.16
C THR A 480 20.44 14.58 1.05
N LEU A 481 21.04 15.63 0.48
CA LEU A 481 20.38 16.92 0.26
C LEU A 481 19.17 16.80 -0.67
N PHE A 482 19.30 16.05 -1.77
CA PHE A 482 18.18 15.74 -2.68
C PHE A 482 17.01 15.07 -1.94
N ASN A 483 17.29 14.06 -1.11
CA ASN A 483 16.24 13.35 -0.39
C ASN A 483 15.50 14.26 0.59
N PHE A 484 16.20 15.20 1.23
CA PHE A 484 15.58 16.18 2.13
C PHE A 484 14.84 17.30 1.42
N SER A 485 15.30 17.72 0.24
CA SER A 485 14.64 18.81 -0.48
C SER A 485 13.32 18.40 -1.12
N VAL A 486 13.17 17.12 -1.52
CA VAL A 486 11.90 16.64 -2.08
C VAL A 486 10.80 16.62 -1.02
N VAL A 487 11.10 16.20 0.22
CA VAL A 487 10.11 16.05 1.31
C VAL A 487 9.64 17.36 1.93
N THR A 488 10.39 18.44 1.79
CA THR A 488 9.98 19.75 2.30
C THR A 488 9.02 20.42 1.33
N VAL A 489 7.73 20.45 1.67
CA VAL A 489 6.75 21.32 1.02
C VAL A 489 6.96 22.72 1.61
N GLU A 490 7.93 23.47 1.10
CA GLU A 490 7.95 24.92 1.34
C GLU A 490 6.72 25.52 0.64
N GLN A 491 5.77 26.02 1.43
CA GLN A 491 4.66 26.85 0.94
C GLN A 491 5.14 28.26 0.61
#